data_AF-A0A958SFG1-F1
#
_entry.id   AF-A0A958SFG1-F1
#
_cell.length_a   1.000
_cell.length_b   1.000
_cell.length_c   1.000
_cell.angle_alpha   90.00
_cell.angle_beta   90.00
_cell.angle_gamma   90.00
#
_symmetry.space_group_name_H-M   'P 1'
#
loop_
_entity.id
_entity.type
_entity.pdbx_description
1 polymer ?
#
loop_
_entity_poly.entity_id
_entity_poly.type
_entity_poly.pdbx_seq_one_letter_code
_entity_poly.pdbx_strand_id
1 'polypeptide(L)'
;MKSFIILISVFLGQALWAQSFEAGNDMQTVKLNGDFTLRCTAGSKYSTRYVYCSDEYLMGGTHQYFLMDGQGKKIDKVNLKSTYSSNGREVKKSVKFDSDKSRSKKRVNLWIETLLQKPMLDYGNNKIEYTAFNGNDVVSSGEFNVNVSLKETRECDHDVIFARNDSDCDFPDRLCDRYFSRQNDCQ
;
A
#
# COMPACT_ATOMS: atom_id res chain seq x y z
N MET A 1 -19.65 34.53 -52.74
CA MET A 1 -19.13 34.38 -51.37
C MET A 1 -19.08 32.90 -51.04
N LYS A 2 -17.88 32.31 -50.89
CA LYS A 2 -17.69 30.89 -50.63
C LYS A 2 -17.72 30.67 -49.12
N SER A 3 -18.80 30.07 -48.60
CA SER A 3 -18.91 29.70 -47.18
C SER A 3 -18.01 28.50 -46.89
N PHE A 4 -16.98 28.72 -46.08
CA PHE A 4 -16.17 27.67 -45.47
C PHE A 4 -16.90 27.15 -44.23
N ILE A 5 -17.35 25.89 -44.26
CA ILE A 5 -17.88 25.20 -43.09
C ILE A 5 -16.66 24.63 -42.33
N ILE A 6 -16.36 25.19 -41.17
CA ILE A 6 -15.32 24.68 -40.26
C ILE A 6 -15.95 23.52 -39.47
N LEU A 7 -15.55 22.30 -39.78
CA LEU A 7 -15.86 21.12 -38.98
C LEU A 7 -14.98 21.14 -37.71
N ILE A 8 -15.57 21.54 -36.58
CA ILE A 8 -14.93 21.43 -35.28
C ILE A 8 -15.11 19.98 -34.81
N SER A 9 -14.09 19.15 -35.03
CA SER A 9 -14.00 17.81 -34.44
C SER A 9 -13.75 17.95 -32.95
N VAL A 10 -14.84 17.93 -32.16
CA VAL A 10 -14.75 17.80 -30.71
C VAL A 10 -14.25 16.39 -30.38
N PHE A 11 -12.95 16.27 -30.14
CA PHE A 11 -12.38 15.08 -29.49
C PHE A 11 -12.93 15.03 -28.06
N LEU A 12 -14.06 14.35 -27.86
CA LEU A 12 -14.49 13.91 -26.55
C LEU A 12 -13.43 12.90 -26.07
N GLY A 13 -12.45 13.39 -25.30
CA GLY A 13 -11.55 12.53 -24.57
C GLY A 13 -12.35 11.71 -23.59
N GLN A 14 -12.65 10.46 -23.93
CA GLN A 14 -13.12 9.50 -22.94
C GLN A 14 -11.97 9.31 -21.97
N ALA A 15 -12.11 9.83 -20.75
CA ALA A 15 -11.27 9.43 -19.65
C ALA A 15 -11.45 7.91 -19.52
N LEU A 16 -10.48 7.15 -20.03
CA LEU A 16 -10.38 5.73 -19.76
C LEU A 16 -10.11 5.63 -18.26
N TRP A 17 -11.16 5.36 -17.49
CA TRP A 17 -11.05 5.07 -16.06
C TRP A 17 -10.26 3.76 -15.95
N ALA A 18 -8.95 3.90 -15.80
CA ALA A 18 -8.00 2.80 -15.71
C ALA A 18 -8.22 2.02 -14.42
N GLN A 19 -8.00 0.70 -14.48
CA GLN A 19 -7.98 -0.11 -13.27
C GLN A 19 -6.78 0.28 -12.42
N SER A 20 -6.99 0.41 -11.12
CA SER A 20 -5.96 0.87 -10.19
C SER A 20 -6.24 0.47 -8.76
N PHE A 21 -5.29 0.74 -7.88
CA PHE A 21 -5.55 0.88 -6.46
C PHE A 21 -5.86 2.35 -6.12
N GLU A 22 -6.43 2.62 -4.95
CA GLU A 22 -6.86 3.97 -4.56
C GLU A 22 -5.76 5.04 -4.62
N ALA A 23 -4.52 4.70 -4.30
CA ALA A 23 -3.39 5.61 -4.40
C ALA A 23 -2.80 5.71 -5.82
N GLY A 24 -3.37 5.00 -6.80
CA GLY A 24 -2.89 4.94 -8.17
C GLY A 24 -2.01 3.73 -8.46
N ASN A 25 -1.28 3.81 -9.57
CA ASN A 25 -0.44 2.73 -10.08
C ASN A 25 1.07 3.03 -9.96
N ASP A 26 1.43 4.25 -9.55
CA ASP A 26 2.79 4.64 -9.22
C ASP A 26 2.83 4.93 -7.72
N MET A 27 3.48 4.04 -6.98
CA MET A 27 3.55 4.11 -5.53
C MET A 27 4.99 4.27 -5.06
N GLN A 28 5.12 4.82 -3.86
CA GLN A 28 6.41 5.05 -3.23
C GLN A 28 6.43 4.44 -1.84
N THR A 29 7.58 3.92 -1.45
CA THR A 29 7.86 3.57 -0.06
C THR A 29 8.73 4.65 0.56
N VAL A 30 8.62 4.81 1.87
CA VAL A 30 9.52 5.64 2.67
C VAL A 30 10.16 4.74 3.69
N LYS A 31 11.49 4.75 3.72
CA LYS A 31 12.26 4.15 4.80
C LYS A 31 12.45 5.19 5.90
N LEU A 32 12.20 4.78 7.14
CA LEU A 32 12.46 5.55 8.34
C LEU A 32 13.64 4.93 9.06
N ASN A 33 14.52 5.78 9.56
CA ASN A 33 15.63 5.40 10.43
C ASN A 33 15.68 6.37 11.60
N GLY A 34 16.26 5.92 12.70
CA GLY A 34 16.53 6.78 13.84
C GLY A 34 16.87 5.95 15.05
N ASP A 35 17.00 6.61 16.19
CA ASP A 35 17.41 5.96 17.40
C ASP A 35 16.89 6.67 18.64
N PHE A 36 16.83 5.94 19.75
CA PHE A 36 16.43 6.50 21.02
C PHE A 36 17.18 5.86 22.19
N THR A 37 17.28 6.63 23.27
CA THR A 37 17.74 6.12 24.56
C THR A 37 16.55 5.63 25.36
N LEU A 38 16.49 4.33 25.63
CA LEU A 38 15.52 3.72 26.54
C LEU A 38 16.00 3.86 27.99
N ARG A 39 15.16 4.43 28.85
CA ARG A 39 15.36 4.47 30.30
C ARG A 39 14.33 3.60 30.99
N CYS A 40 14.81 2.52 31.58
CA CYS A 40 14.02 1.52 32.27
C CYS A 40 14.02 1.77 33.76
N THR A 41 12.82 1.80 34.34
CA THR A 41 12.58 2.00 35.78
C THR A 41 11.62 0.94 36.34
N ALA A 42 11.54 -0.21 35.67
CA ALA A 42 10.64 -1.30 36.04
C ALA A 42 11.17 -2.04 37.29
N GLY A 43 10.34 -2.14 38.33
CA GLY A 43 10.71 -2.74 39.61
C GLY A 43 11.90 -2.05 40.29
N SER A 44 12.91 -2.83 40.70
CA SER A 44 14.16 -2.34 41.29
C SER A 44 15.29 -2.14 40.26
N LYS A 45 15.03 -2.38 38.96
CA LYS A 45 16.03 -2.32 37.91
C LYS A 45 16.02 -0.95 37.24
N TYR A 46 17.13 -0.23 37.40
CA TYR A 46 17.45 0.95 36.60
C TYR A 46 18.42 0.52 35.50
N SER A 47 18.01 0.69 34.24
CA SER A 47 18.92 0.46 33.11
C SER A 47 18.68 1.46 32.00
N THR A 48 19.73 1.72 31.24
CA THR A 48 19.69 2.58 30.05
C THR A 48 20.19 1.77 28.87
N ARG A 49 19.48 1.84 27.74
CA ARG A 49 19.87 1.15 26.50
C ARG A 49 19.76 2.11 25.33
N TYR A 50 20.65 1.95 24.36
CA TYR A 50 20.54 2.60 23.06
C TYR A 50 19.82 1.64 22.11
N VAL A 51 18.85 2.16 21.37
CA VAL A 51 18.01 1.36 20.48
C VAL A 51 18.00 2.05 19.12
N TYR A 52 18.39 1.31 18.08
CA TYR A 52 18.29 1.75 16.70
C TYR A 52 17.01 1.19 16.09
N CYS A 53 16.27 2.02 15.38
CA CYS A 53 15.03 1.66 14.72
C CYS A 53 15.15 1.87 13.21
N SER A 54 14.57 0.94 12.47
CA SER A 54 14.36 1.08 11.03
C SER A 54 12.97 0.54 10.70
N ASP A 55 12.22 1.29 9.92
CA ASP A 55 10.90 0.89 9.43
C ASP A 55 10.72 1.32 7.98
N GLU A 56 9.74 0.75 7.31
CA GLU A 56 9.42 1.08 5.93
C GLU A 56 7.93 0.91 5.68
N TYR A 57 7.31 1.92 5.08
CA TYR A 57 5.89 1.88 4.75
C TYR A 57 5.60 2.35 3.33
N LEU A 58 4.53 1.79 2.76
CA LEU A 58 3.99 2.20 1.48
C LEU A 58 3.17 3.49 1.65
N MET A 59 3.56 4.55 0.94
CA MET A 59 2.81 5.80 0.89
C MET A 59 1.41 5.54 0.31
N GLY A 60 0.38 6.17 0.91
CA GLY A 60 -1.02 5.87 0.58
C GLY A 60 -1.58 4.65 1.32
N GLY A 61 -0.76 3.96 2.12
CA GLY A 61 -1.18 2.91 3.03
C GLY A 61 -0.98 1.50 2.47
N THR A 62 -0.72 0.55 3.38
CA THR A 62 -0.40 -0.85 3.07
C THR A 62 -1.59 -1.69 2.62
N HIS A 63 -2.81 -1.16 2.76
CA HIS A 63 -4.06 -1.79 2.35
C HIS A 63 -4.91 -0.78 1.59
N GLN A 64 -5.33 -1.11 0.37
CA GLN A 64 -6.13 -0.19 -0.45
C GLN A 64 -7.29 -0.91 -1.14
N TYR A 65 -8.33 -0.16 -1.48
CA TYR A 65 -9.38 -0.73 -2.32
C TYR A 65 -8.87 -0.87 -3.76
N PHE A 66 -9.22 -1.98 -4.41
CA PHE A 66 -9.10 -2.14 -5.86
C PHE A 66 -10.25 -1.41 -6.55
N LEU A 67 -9.93 -0.62 -7.57
CA LEU A 67 -10.86 0.19 -8.35
C LEU A 67 -10.93 -0.33 -9.79
N MET A 68 -12.15 -0.47 -10.31
CA MET A 68 -12.38 -0.73 -11.73
C MET A 68 -13.73 -0.18 -12.17
N ASP A 69 -13.83 0.27 -13.41
CA ASP A 69 -15.12 0.54 -14.03
C ASP A 69 -15.80 -0.79 -14.38
N GLY A 70 -17.02 -0.99 -13.85
CA GLY A 70 -17.85 -2.13 -14.17
C GLY A 70 -18.43 -2.10 -15.58
N GLN A 71 -18.29 -0.99 -16.32
CA GLN A 71 -18.82 -0.79 -17.67
C GLN A 71 -20.32 -1.12 -17.76
N GLY A 72 -21.09 -0.74 -16.73
CA GLY A 72 -22.51 -1.04 -16.61
C GLY A 72 -22.83 -2.51 -16.29
N LYS A 73 -21.83 -3.38 -16.13
CA LYS A 73 -22.02 -4.78 -15.71
C LYS A 73 -22.02 -4.88 -14.19
N LYS A 74 -22.91 -5.73 -13.68
CA LYS A 74 -22.89 -6.13 -12.27
C LYS A 74 -21.68 -7.02 -12.02
N ILE A 75 -20.95 -6.73 -10.95
CA ILE A 75 -19.76 -7.45 -10.49
C ILE A 75 -19.92 -7.70 -9.00
N ASP A 76 -19.75 -8.94 -8.56
CA ASP A 76 -19.83 -9.30 -7.14
C ASP A 76 -18.49 -9.71 -6.53
N LYS A 77 -17.52 -10.09 -7.39
CA LYS A 77 -16.21 -10.59 -6.99
C LYS A 77 -15.16 -10.25 -8.04
N VAL A 78 -13.96 -9.93 -7.58
CA VAL A 78 -12.77 -9.81 -8.41
C VAL A 78 -11.68 -10.72 -7.86
N ASN A 79 -11.08 -11.51 -8.74
CA ASN A 79 -9.83 -12.19 -8.49
C ASN A 79 -8.70 -11.35 -9.04
N LEU A 80 -7.66 -11.14 -8.24
CA LEU A 80 -6.44 -10.44 -8.58
C LEU A 80 -5.28 -11.43 -8.51
N LYS A 81 -4.35 -11.29 -9.45
CA LYS A 81 -3.08 -11.99 -9.46
C LYS A 81 -1.98 -10.97 -9.73
N SER A 82 -1.01 -10.87 -8.83
CA SER A 82 0.21 -10.11 -9.04
C SER A 82 1.34 -11.03 -9.46
N THR A 83 2.17 -10.58 -10.37
CA THR A 83 3.46 -11.18 -10.72
C THR A 83 4.56 -10.13 -10.54
N TYR A 84 5.48 -10.39 -9.61
CA TYR A 84 6.57 -9.44 -9.33
C TYR A 84 7.64 -9.54 -10.40
N SER A 85 8.09 -8.41 -10.95
CA SER A 85 9.18 -8.42 -11.94
C SER A 85 10.55 -8.72 -11.30
N SER A 86 10.69 -8.49 -9.99
CA SER A 86 11.93 -8.69 -9.22
C SER A 86 12.36 -10.16 -9.16
N ASN A 87 11.40 -11.08 -8.99
CA ASN A 87 11.68 -12.50 -8.73
C ASN A 87 10.65 -13.45 -9.36
N GLY A 88 9.67 -12.95 -10.12
CA GLY A 88 8.63 -13.75 -10.77
C GLY A 88 7.58 -14.32 -9.81
N ARG A 89 7.61 -13.97 -8.53
CA ARG A 89 6.66 -14.49 -7.52
C ARG A 89 5.24 -14.08 -7.89
N GLU A 90 4.32 -15.04 -7.77
CA GLU A 90 2.91 -14.81 -7.96
C GLU A 90 2.15 -14.71 -6.62
N VAL A 91 1.27 -13.73 -6.48
CA VAL A 91 0.37 -13.59 -5.34
C VAL A 91 -1.06 -13.43 -5.82
N LYS A 92 -1.98 -14.23 -5.28
CA LYS A 92 -3.39 -14.22 -5.67
C LYS A 92 -4.26 -13.74 -4.51
N LYS A 93 -5.25 -12.90 -4.81
CA LYS A 93 -6.25 -12.45 -3.84
C LYS A 93 -7.63 -12.44 -4.48
N SER A 94 -8.65 -12.76 -3.68
CA SER A 94 -10.05 -12.70 -4.10
C SER A 94 -10.79 -11.76 -3.17
N VAL A 95 -11.50 -10.80 -3.73
CA VAL A 95 -12.25 -9.79 -2.98
C VAL A 95 -13.66 -9.66 -3.53
N LYS A 96 -14.63 -9.45 -2.64
CA LYS A 96 -15.97 -9.04 -3.05
C LYS A 96 -15.91 -7.64 -3.65
N PHE A 97 -16.77 -7.35 -4.61
CA PHE A 97 -16.84 -6.08 -5.30
C PHE A 97 -18.17 -5.37 -5.02
N ASP A 98 -18.11 -4.04 -5.01
CA ASP A 98 -19.25 -3.13 -4.87
C ASP A 98 -19.38 -2.35 -6.19
N SER A 99 -20.22 -2.86 -7.10
CA SER A 99 -20.43 -2.23 -8.41
C SER A 99 -20.90 -0.79 -8.32
N ASP A 100 -21.71 -0.45 -7.31
CA ASP A 100 -22.27 0.90 -7.17
C ASP A 100 -21.19 1.92 -6.78
N LYS A 101 -20.10 1.45 -6.18
CA LYS A 101 -18.95 2.27 -5.76
C LYS A 101 -17.72 2.07 -6.64
N SER A 102 -17.82 1.26 -7.69
CA SER A 102 -16.71 0.90 -8.59
C SER A 102 -15.44 0.46 -7.85
N ARG A 103 -15.60 -0.26 -6.73
CA ARG A 103 -14.48 -0.70 -5.89
C ARG A 103 -14.72 -2.00 -5.16
N SER A 104 -13.64 -2.65 -4.75
CA SER A 104 -13.70 -3.78 -3.82
C SER A 104 -14.41 -3.41 -2.50
N LYS A 105 -15.09 -4.37 -1.87
CA LYS A 105 -15.76 -4.18 -0.56
C LYS A 105 -14.80 -4.17 0.62
N LYS A 106 -13.61 -4.74 0.44
CA LYS A 106 -12.54 -4.78 1.44
C LYS A 106 -11.23 -4.35 0.79
N ARG A 107 -10.38 -3.73 1.59
CA ARG A 107 -9.03 -3.37 1.18
C ARG A 107 -8.18 -4.61 0.96
N VAL A 108 -7.33 -4.54 -0.05
CA VAL A 108 -6.38 -5.55 -0.49
C VAL A 108 -5.04 -5.25 0.17
N ASN A 109 -4.40 -6.25 0.78
CA ASN A 109 -3.04 -6.09 1.33
C ASN A 109 -2.04 -5.87 0.18
N LEU A 110 -1.43 -4.70 0.14
CA LEU A 110 -0.45 -4.30 -0.87
C LEU A 110 1.00 -4.45 -0.44
N TRP A 111 1.32 -4.28 0.85
CA TRP A 111 2.73 -4.19 1.31
C TRP A 111 3.08 -5.02 2.56
N ILE A 112 2.10 -5.45 3.36
CA ILE A 112 2.39 -6.19 4.59
C ILE A 112 2.75 -7.65 4.26
N GLU A 113 3.96 -8.07 4.60
CA GLU A 113 4.37 -9.47 4.58
C GLU A 113 4.38 -10.09 5.98
N THR A 114 3.70 -11.22 6.13
CA THR A 114 3.76 -12.07 7.33
C THR A 114 3.95 -13.53 6.92
N LEU A 115 4.00 -14.43 7.90
CA LEU A 115 3.99 -15.88 7.61
C LEU A 115 2.72 -16.30 6.84
N LEU A 116 1.57 -15.69 7.15
CA LEU A 116 0.27 -16.10 6.61
C LEU A 116 -0.22 -15.22 5.45
N GLN A 117 0.36 -14.04 5.27
CA GLN A 117 -0.09 -13.07 4.29
C GLN A 117 1.07 -12.58 3.44
N LYS A 118 0.92 -12.69 2.12
CA LYS A 118 1.86 -12.12 1.16
C LYS A 118 1.27 -10.85 0.53
N PRO A 119 2.07 -9.78 0.35
CA PRO A 119 1.61 -8.52 -0.22
C PRO A 119 1.25 -8.68 -1.71
N MET A 120 0.44 -7.78 -2.27
CA MET A 120 0.23 -7.76 -3.74
C MET A 120 1.40 -7.14 -4.49
N LEU A 121 2.22 -6.33 -3.83
CA LEU A 121 3.28 -5.57 -4.47
C LEU A 121 4.62 -5.92 -3.85
N ASP A 122 5.65 -5.77 -4.67
CA ASP A 122 7.06 -5.74 -4.32
C ASP A 122 7.70 -4.53 -4.99
N TYR A 123 8.96 -4.27 -4.69
CA TYR A 123 9.74 -3.23 -5.36
C TYR A 123 9.78 -3.41 -6.88
N GLY A 124 9.77 -2.29 -7.60
CA GLY A 124 9.78 -2.23 -9.05
C GLY A 124 8.41 -2.51 -9.66
N ASN A 125 8.40 -3.12 -10.85
CA ASN A 125 7.18 -3.34 -11.61
C ASN A 125 6.43 -4.60 -11.16
N ASN A 126 5.13 -4.48 -10.92
CA ASN A 126 4.23 -5.55 -10.55
C ASN A 126 3.12 -5.64 -11.59
N LYS A 127 3.07 -6.74 -12.35
CA LYS A 127 1.96 -6.96 -13.29
C LYS A 127 0.76 -7.49 -12.52
N ILE A 128 -0.35 -6.76 -12.55
CA ILE A 128 -1.61 -7.12 -11.90
C ILE A 128 -2.60 -7.59 -12.96
N GLU A 129 -2.95 -8.87 -12.93
CA GLU A 129 -4.01 -9.46 -13.73
C GLU A 129 -5.30 -9.51 -12.90
N TYR A 130 -6.43 -9.14 -13.48
CA TYR A 130 -7.73 -9.23 -12.82
C TYR A 130 -8.74 -10.03 -13.63
N THR A 131 -9.65 -10.69 -12.92
CA THR A 131 -10.83 -11.34 -13.48
C THR A 131 -12.03 -10.99 -12.60
N ALA A 132 -13.00 -10.32 -13.18
CA ALA A 132 -14.23 -9.89 -12.54
C ALA A 132 -15.36 -10.87 -12.85
N PHE A 133 -16.17 -11.16 -11.84
CA PHE A 133 -17.24 -12.15 -11.90
C PHE A 133 -18.59 -11.54 -11.52
N ASN A 134 -19.65 -12.12 -12.07
CA ASN A 134 -21.01 -12.01 -11.58
C ASN A 134 -21.52 -13.44 -11.30
N GLY A 135 -21.54 -13.84 -10.03
CA GLY A 135 -21.71 -15.25 -9.66
C GLY A 135 -20.54 -16.09 -10.17
N ASN A 136 -20.82 -16.98 -11.13
CA ASN A 136 -19.83 -17.87 -11.74
C ASN A 136 -19.36 -17.37 -13.12
N ASP A 137 -20.02 -16.38 -13.70
CA ASP A 137 -19.70 -15.89 -15.04
C ASP A 137 -18.59 -14.85 -15.00
N VAL A 138 -17.62 -14.98 -15.89
CA VAL A 138 -16.60 -13.96 -16.10
C VAL A 138 -17.22 -12.82 -16.91
N VAL A 139 -17.22 -11.62 -16.34
CA VAL A 139 -17.84 -10.44 -16.98
C VAL A 139 -16.82 -9.44 -17.51
N SER A 140 -15.60 -9.45 -16.97
CA SER A 140 -14.48 -8.62 -17.43
C SER A 140 -13.15 -9.22 -16.96
N SER A 141 -12.08 -8.96 -17.71
CA SER A 141 -10.72 -9.33 -17.36
C SER A 141 -9.74 -8.38 -18.02
N GLY A 142 -8.57 -8.22 -17.43
CA GLY A 142 -7.52 -7.41 -18.01
C GLY A 142 -6.29 -7.40 -17.12
N GLU A 143 -5.38 -6.48 -17.43
CA GLU A 143 -4.16 -6.30 -16.68
C GLU A 143 -3.74 -4.83 -16.62
N PHE A 144 -3.00 -4.48 -15.58
CA PHE A 144 -2.33 -3.19 -15.43
C PHE A 144 -1.04 -3.39 -14.64
N ASN A 145 -0.14 -2.43 -14.73
CA ASN A 145 1.12 -2.46 -14.00
C ASN A 145 1.05 -1.52 -12.80
N VAL A 146 1.68 -1.93 -11.69
CA VAL A 146 1.91 -1.08 -10.53
C VAL A 146 3.41 -1.00 -10.28
N ASN A 147 3.95 0.20 -10.33
CA ASN A 147 5.36 0.45 -10.07
C ASN A 147 5.54 0.95 -8.63
N VAL A 148 6.45 0.33 -7.89
CA VAL A 148 6.81 0.75 -6.52
C VAL A 148 8.26 1.16 -6.49
N SER A 149 8.52 2.39 -6.04
CA SER A 149 9.87 2.95 -5.92
C SER A 149 10.18 3.36 -4.49
N LEU A 150 11.44 3.24 -4.10
CA LEU A 150 11.90 3.77 -2.82
C LEU A 150 12.12 5.28 -2.94
N LYS A 151 11.47 6.05 -2.07
CA LYS A 151 11.75 7.48 -1.88
C LYS A 151 12.99 7.65 -0.99
N GLU A 152 13.46 8.90 -0.85
CA GLU A 152 14.47 9.26 0.13
C GLU A 152 14.14 8.71 1.52
N THR A 153 15.17 8.16 2.17
CA THR A 153 15.08 7.72 3.56
C THR A 153 14.94 8.95 4.44
N ARG A 154 14.05 8.89 5.42
CA ARG A 154 13.93 9.92 6.44
C ARG A 154 14.62 9.48 7.71
N GLU A 155 15.34 10.41 8.30
CA GLU A 155 16.08 10.22 9.54
C GLU A 155 15.33 10.98 10.64
N CYS A 156 14.91 10.28 11.68
CA CYS A 156 14.30 10.86 12.86
C CYS A 156 15.37 11.33 13.82
N ASP A 157 15.07 12.41 14.55
CA ASP A 157 15.93 12.89 15.64
C ASP A 157 16.01 11.88 16.79
N HIS A 158 17.12 11.92 17.52
CA HIS A 158 17.29 11.13 18.73
C HIS A 158 16.21 11.48 19.79
N ASP A 159 15.58 10.46 20.39
CA ASP A 159 14.61 10.65 21.49
C ASP A 159 15.03 9.92 22.77
N VAL A 160 14.36 10.23 23.87
CA VAL A 160 14.46 9.49 25.13
C VAL A 160 13.09 8.91 25.47
N ILE A 161 13.01 7.59 25.60
CA ILE A 161 11.79 6.88 25.98
C ILE A 161 11.94 6.33 27.39
N PHE A 162 10.94 6.59 28.24
CA PHE A 162 10.88 6.04 29.60
C PHE A 162 9.92 4.85 29.63
N ALA A 163 10.44 3.69 30.03
CA ALA A 163 9.67 2.47 30.25
C ALA A 163 9.57 2.14 31.75
N ARG A 164 8.36 1.74 32.15
CA ARG A 164 8.02 1.39 33.55
C ARG A 164 7.61 -0.08 33.73
N ASN A 165 7.44 -0.82 32.63
CA ASN A 165 7.14 -2.24 32.66
C ASN A 165 8.34 -3.04 32.15
N ASP A 166 8.50 -4.27 32.63
CA ASP A 166 9.63 -5.12 32.28
C ASP A 166 9.63 -5.52 30.80
N SER A 167 8.44 -5.69 30.19
CA SER A 167 8.31 -6.11 28.78
C SER A 167 8.97 -5.14 27.81
N ASP A 168 8.75 -3.84 27.97
CA ASP A 168 9.37 -2.81 27.12
C ASP A 168 10.89 -2.76 27.30
N CYS A 169 11.36 -3.11 28.50
CA CYS A 169 12.78 -3.14 28.85
C CYS A 169 13.51 -4.36 28.31
N ASP A 170 12.81 -5.50 28.26
CA ASP A 170 13.32 -6.76 27.73
C ASP A 170 13.23 -6.82 26.19
N PHE A 171 12.24 -6.14 25.59
CA PHE A 171 11.99 -6.11 24.15
C PHE A 171 11.90 -4.67 23.60
N PRO A 172 13.01 -3.90 23.64
CA PRO A 172 13.03 -2.48 23.28
C PRO A 172 12.62 -2.20 21.83
N ASP A 173 12.88 -3.11 20.90
CA ASP A 173 12.57 -2.94 19.48
C ASP A 173 11.07 -2.77 19.21
N ARG A 174 10.21 -3.27 20.10
CA ARG A 174 8.75 -3.08 20.02
C ARG A 174 8.33 -1.62 20.22
N LEU A 175 9.25 -0.77 20.68
CA LEU A 175 9.01 0.66 20.86
C LEU A 175 9.33 1.46 19.59
N CYS A 176 9.84 0.86 18.51
CA CYS A 176 10.16 1.56 17.28
C CYS A 176 8.93 2.23 16.64
N ASP A 177 7.79 1.54 16.55
CA ASP A 177 6.53 2.12 16.04
C ASP A 177 6.11 3.35 16.87
N ARG A 178 6.26 3.25 18.20
CA ARG A 178 5.96 4.35 19.12
C ARG A 178 6.94 5.52 18.94
N TYR A 179 8.22 5.22 18.72
CA TYR A 179 9.26 6.21 18.46
C TYR A 179 8.97 7.00 17.18
N PHE A 180 8.75 6.31 16.04
CA PHE A 180 8.43 6.95 14.77
C PHE A 180 7.12 7.76 14.84
N SER A 181 6.08 7.22 15.49
CA SER A 181 4.82 7.93 15.67
C SER A 181 4.97 9.21 16.50
N ARG A 182 5.83 9.24 17.53
CA ARG A 182 6.12 10.46 18.31
C ARG A 182 6.84 11.53 17.50
N GLN A 183 7.61 11.12 16.50
CA GLN A 183 8.36 11.98 15.60
C GLN A 183 7.61 12.25 14.28
N ASN A 184 6.30 11.96 14.22
CA ASN A 184 5.46 12.16 13.03
C ASN A 184 6.05 11.52 11.75
N ASP A 185 6.62 10.31 11.88
CA ASP A 185 7.29 9.58 10.78
C ASP A 185 8.42 10.41 10.11
N CYS A 186 9.18 11.12 10.96
CA CYS A 186 10.33 11.96 10.63
C CYS A 186 9.99 13.07 9.61
N GLN A 187 8.83 13.72 9.77
CA GLN A 187 8.36 14.83 8.92
C GLN A 187 8.60 16.20 9.54
#